data_AF-A0A7X8YE18-F1
#
_entry.id   AF-A0A7X8YE18-F1
#
_cell.length_a   1.000
_cell.length_b   1.000
_cell.length_c   1.000
_cell.angle_alpha   90.00
_cell.angle_beta   90.00
_cell.angle_gamma   90.00
#
_symmetry.space_group_name_H-M   'P 1'
#
loop_
_entity.id
_entity.type
_entity.pdbx_description
1 polymer ?
#
loop_
_entity_poly.entity_id
_entity_poly.type
_entity_poly.pdbx_seq_one_letter_code
_entity_poly.pdbx_strand_id
1 'polypeptide(L)' 'MQLCITLDEGPEAIDAAYREFLDSGVEILEPPHDAVFGRTFVAADPDGIRLRVAPRD' A
#
# COMPACT_ATOMS: atom_id res chain seq x y z
N MET A 1 -3.59 5.42 -14.49
CA MET A 1 -2.43 6.03 -13.80
C MET A 1 -2.36 5.44 -12.41
N GLN A 2 -1.17 5.22 -11.87
CA GLN A 2 -0.97 4.73 -10.51
C GLN A 2 0.16 5.54 -9.88
N LEU A 3 0.00 5.89 -8.60
CA LEU A 3 1.04 6.52 -7.80
C LEU A 3 1.71 5.44 -6.94
N CYS A 4 3.04 5.42 -6.92
CA CYS A 4 3.80 4.59 -5.99
C CYS A 4 4.20 5.44 -4.79
N ILE A 5 3.88 4.93 -3.60
CA ILE A 5 4.29 5.46 -2.30
C ILE A 5 5.28 4.46 -1.73
N THR A 6 6.48 4.94 -1.41
CA THR A 6 7.52 4.11 -0.81
C THR A 6 7.64 4.40 0.68
N LEU A 7 7.63 3.36 1.52
CA LEU A 7 7.90 3.48 2.94
C LEU A 7 9.36 3.15 3.23
N ASP A 8 10.07 3.99 3.99
CA ASP A 8 11.47 3.77 4.40
C ASP A 8 11.63 2.61 5.42
N GLU A 9 10.52 2.01 5.84
CA GLU A 9 10.44 1.03 6.91
C GLU A 9 10.07 -0.38 6.38
N GLY A 10 10.45 -1.41 7.14
CA GLY A 10 10.39 -2.83 6.72
C GLY A 10 8.97 -3.39 6.50
N PRO A 11 8.82 -4.70 6.23
CA PRO A 11 7.54 -5.29 5.81
C PRO A 11 6.39 -5.09 6.83
N GLU A 12 6.69 -4.95 8.12
CA GLU A 12 5.69 -4.65 9.16
C GLU A 12 5.02 -3.28 8.97
N ALA A 13 5.74 -2.30 8.41
CA ALA A 13 5.22 -0.98 8.12
C ALA A 13 4.16 -1.01 7.01
N ILE A 14 4.32 -1.91 6.04
CA ILE A 14 3.35 -2.12 4.96
C ILE A 14 2.04 -2.63 5.53
N ASP A 15 2.09 -3.59 6.46
CA ASP A 15 0.90 -4.11 7.13
C ASP A 15 0.28 -3.09 8.11
N ALA A 16 1.07 -2.16 8.65
CA ALA A 16 0.59 -1.05 9.48
C ALA A 16 -0.12 0.01 8.63
N ALA A 17 0.50 0.45 7.54
CA ALA A 17 -0.09 1.39 6.57
C ALA A 17 -1.37 0.81 5.96
N TYR A 18 -1.39 -0.48 5.65
CA TYR A 18 -2.59 -1.18 5.20
C TYR A 18 -3.76 -1.03 6.19
N ARG A 19 -3.50 -1.20 7.49
CA ARG A 19 -4.52 -1.04 8.55
C ARG A 19 -4.99 0.41 8.67
N GLU A 20 -4.08 1.37 8.55
CA GLU A 20 -4.42 2.80 8.58
C GLU A 20 -5.27 3.21 7.38
N PHE A 21 -4.99 2.67 6.19
CA PHE A 21 -5.79 2.89 4.99
C PHE A 21 -7.20 2.32 5.13
N LEU A 22 -7.30 1.10 5.67
CA LEU A 22 -8.60 0.49 5.98
C LEU A 22 -9.42 1.32 6.98
N ASP A 23 -8.78 1.78 8.06
CA ASP A 23 -9.44 2.59 9.10
C ASP A 23 -9.88 3.96 8.56
N SER A 24 -9.08 4.52 7.63
CA SER A 24 -9.39 5.77 6.92
C SER A 24 -10.50 5.61 5.86
N GLY A 25 -10.98 4.39 5.61
CA GLY A 25 -12.02 4.11 4.61
C GLY A 25 -11.51 4.09 3.17
N VAL A 26 -10.20 3.94 2.96
CA VAL A 26 -9.61 3.80 1.63
C VAL A 26 -9.94 2.41 1.08
N GLU A 27 -10.32 2.34 -0.20
CA GLU A 27 -10.65 1.06 -0.83
C GLU A 27 -9.37 0.28 -1.10
N ILE A 28 -9.31 -0.99 -0.67
CA ILE A 28 -8.17 -1.86 -0.96
C ILE A 28 -8.48 -2.67 -2.20
N LEU A 29 -7.69 -2.46 -3.26
CA LEU A 29 -7.81 -3.20 -4.53
C LEU A 29 -7.04 -4.52 -4.48
N GLU A 30 -5.84 -4.50 -3.92
CA GLU A 30 -4.99 -5.68 -3.75
C GLU A 30 -4.49 -5.71 -2.30
N PRO A 31 -4.81 -6.75 -1.51
CA PRO A 31 -4.33 -6.88 -0.15
C PRO A 31 -2.80 -7.03 -0.10
N PRO A 32 -2.18 -6.83 1.09
CA PRO A 32 -0.75 -7.03 1.27
C PRO A 32 -0.29 -8.40 0.81
N HIS A 33 0.66 -8.43 -0.13
CA HIS A 33 1.27 -9.62 -0.69
C HIS A 33 2.77 -9.43 -0.87
N ASP A 34 3.51 -10.53 -0.89
CA ASP A 34 4.96 -10.51 -1.08
C ASP A 34 5.32 -10.47 -2.56
N ALA A 35 6.06 -9.43 -2.96
CA ALA A 35 6.61 -9.25 -4.30
C ALA A 35 8.14 -9.39 -4.28
N VAL A 36 8.77 -9.38 -5.46
CA VAL A 36 10.23 -9.52 -5.61
C VAL A 36 11.04 -8.40 -4.93
N PHE A 37 10.39 -7.27 -4.64
CA PHE A 37 10.95 -6.11 -3.96
C PHE A 37 10.44 -5.98 -2.51
N GLY A 38 9.79 -7.02 -1.97
CA GLY A 38 9.23 -7.04 -0.62
C GLY A 38 7.70 -6.94 -0.57
N ARG A 39 7.16 -6.77 0.64
CA ARG A 39 5.71 -6.74 0.91
C ARG A 39 5.06 -5.49 0.33
N THR A 40 3.94 -5.61 -0.37
CA THR A 40 3.27 -4.46 -1.02
C THR A 40 1.76 -4.65 -1.06
N PHE A 41 1.00 -3.55 -1.16
CA PHE A 41 -0.44 -3.58 -1.41
C PHE A 41 -0.84 -2.47 -2.37
N VAL A 42 -2.06 -2.58 -2.93
CA VAL A 42 -2.65 -1.56 -3.79
C VAL A 42 -4.00 -1.12 -3.23
N ALA A 43 -4.16 0.18 -3.09
CA ALA A 43 -5.38 0.83 -2.66
C ALA A 43 -5.91 1.78 -3.76
N ALA A 44 -7.17 2.17 -3.67
CA ALA A 44 -7.77 3.24 -4.42
C ALA A 44 -8.21 4.34 -3.46
N ASP A 45 -7.71 5.54 -3.70
CA ASP A 45 -8.22 6.74 -3.06
C ASP A 45 -9.70 6.96 -3.45
N PRO A 46 -10.53 7.68 -2.65
CA PRO A 46 -11.91 8.01 -3.02
C PRO A 46 -12.09 8.61 -4.43
N ASP A 47 -11.07 9.28 -4.97
CA ASP A 47 -11.08 9.79 -6.34
C ASP A 47 -10.84 8.70 -7.43
N GLY A 48 -10.67 7.44 -7.03
CA GLY A 48 -10.41 6.30 -7.91
C GLY A 48 -8.95 6.20 -8.38
N ILE A 49 -8.05 6.96 -7.77
CA ILE A 49 -6.61 6.92 -8.08
C ILE A 49 -6.00 5.70 -7.39
N ARG A 50 -5.27 4.88 -8.17
CA ARG A 50 -4.56 3.72 -7.62
C ARG A 50 -3.28 4.15 -6.92
N LEU A 51 -3.15 3.74 -5.66
CA LEU A 51 -1.99 3.95 -4.81
C LEU A 51 -1.34 2.59 -4.54
N ARG A 52 -0.09 2.39 -4.96
CA ARG A 52 0.69 1.22 -4.54
C ARG A 52 1.64 1.63 -3.43
N VAL A 53 1.59 0.90 -2.34
CA VAL A 53 2.50 1.08 -1.21
C VAL A 53 3.51 -0.06 -1.22
N ALA A 54 4.79 0.27 -1.29
CA ALA A 54 5.90 -0.69 -1.33
C ALA A 54 7.04 -0.21 -0.41
N PRO A 55 7.91 -1.10 0.08
CA PRO A 55 9.11 -0.68 0.79
C PRO A 55 10.05 0.07 -0.14
N ARG A 56 10.85 0.96 0.45
CA ARG A 56 11.99 1.58 -0.20
C ARG A 56 13.14 0.57 -0.26
N ASP A 57 13.79 0.47 -1.42
CA ASP A 57 15.01 -0.33 -1.66
C ASP A 57 16.23 0.25 -0.90
#